data_AF-A0A6J7AIV4-F1
#
_entry.id   AF-A0A6J7AIV4-F1
#
_cell.length_a   1.000
_cell.length_b   1.000
_cell.length_c   1.000
_cell.angle_alpha   90.00
_cell.angle_beta   90.00
_cell.angle_gamma   90.00
#
_symmetry.space_group_name_H-M   'P 1'
#
loop_
_entity.id
_entity.type
_entity.pdbx_description
1 polymer ?
#
loop_
_entity_poly.entity_id
_entity_poly.type
_entity_poly.pdbx_seq_one_letter_code
_entity_poly.pdbx_strand_id
1 'polypeptide(L)'
;MTGQGIVAFVILRSGIAHAEGNELVQQLRNHVAKEIGAIAKPRQIMIVAELPKTRSGKIMRRLLRDVAENREVGDSTTLSDPNIMKLIAEGLQSASSED
;
A
#
# COMPACT_ATOMS: atom_id res chain seq x y z
N MET A 1 -18.39 -3.35 -14.05
CA MET A 1 -17.92 -4.47 -13.21
C MET A 1 -17.26 -3.90 -11.97
N THR A 2 -17.96 -3.84 -10.83
CA THR A 2 -17.31 -3.59 -9.54
C THR A 2 -17.05 -4.93 -8.88
N GLY A 3 -15.83 -5.45 -9.06
CA GLY A 3 -15.32 -6.62 -8.36
C GLY A 3 -14.21 -6.20 -7.38
N GLN A 4 -13.54 -7.17 -6.77
CA GLN A 4 -12.38 -6.90 -5.91
C GLN A 4 -11.15 -6.47 -6.74
N GLY A 5 -10.31 -5.60 -6.15
CA GLY A 5 -9.06 -5.13 -6.72
C GLY A 5 -7.87 -5.44 -5.83
N ILE A 6 -6.71 -5.71 -6.43
CA ILE A 6 -5.46 -5.90 -5.70
C ILE A 6 -4.86 -4.52 -5.40
N VAL A 7 -4.62 -4.24 -4.12
CA VAL A 7 -3.89 -3.06 -3.65
C VAL A 7 -2.56 -3.53 -3.06
N ALA A 8 -1.46 -2.94 -3.50
CA ALA A 8 -0.12 -3.28 -3.02
C ALA A 8 0.48 -2.13 -2.22
N PHE A 9 1.03 -2.43 -1.04
CA PHE A 9 1.80 -1.49 -0.23
C PHE A 9 3.27 -1.89 -0.30
N VAL A 10 4.12 -0.96 -0.76
CA VAL A 10 5.51 -1.24 -1.12
C VAL A 10 6.43 -0.31 -0.35
N ILE A 11 7.44 -0.88 0.31
CA ILE A 11 8.55 -0.14 0.90
C ILE A 11 9.74 -0.27 -0.04
N LEU A 12 10.32 0.86 -0.43
CA LEU A 12 11.54 0.88 -1.24
C LEU A 12 12.78 0.72 -0.35
N ARG A 13 13.83 0.09 -0.89
CA ARG A 13 15.14 0.10 -0.23
C ARG A 13 15.75 1.51 -0.32
N SER A 14 16.62 1.82 0.63
CA SER A 14 17.39 3.07 0.62
C SER A 14 18.18 3.23 -0.68
N GLY A 15 18.32 4.47 -1.15
CA GLY A 15 19.07 4.80 -2.36
C GLY A 15 18.27 4.70 -3.67
N ILE A 16 16.98 4.35 -3.63
CA ILE A 16 16.10 4.44 -4.80
C ILE A 16 15.53 5.87 -4.89
N ALA A 17 16.06 6.66 -5.82
CA ALA A 17 15.69 8.07 -6.00
C ALA A 17 14.32 8.29 -6.69
N HIS A 18 13.63 7.23 -7.12
CA HIS A 18 12.42 7.31 -7.94
C HIS A 18 11.13 7.07 -7.14
N ALA A 19 11.11 7.46 -5.87
CA ALA A 19 9.97 7.25 -4.98
C ALA A 19 8.70 8.04 -5.39
N GLU A 20 8.82 9.00 -6.30
CA GLU A 20 7.73 9.94 -6.64
C GLU A 20 7.21 9.83 -8.08
N GLY A 21 7.47 8.71 -8.78
CA GLY A 21 7.14 8.58 -10.20
C GLY A 21 6.04 7.58 -10.54
N ASN A 22 5.08 8.01 -11.39
CA ASN A 22 4.16 7.11 -12.11
C ASN A 22 4.89 6.00 -12.89
N GLU A 23 6.13 6.25 -13.31
CA GLU A 23 6.96 5.26 -14.00
C GLU A 23 7.30 4.06 -13.12
N LEU A 24 7.73 4.27 -11.87
CA LEU A 24 8.07 3.17 -10.94
C LEU A 24 6.83 2.32 -10.66
N VAL A 25 5.69 2.97 -10.42
CA VAL A 25 4.41 2.28 -10.24
C VAL A 25 4.08 1.42 -11.47
N GLN A 26 4.25 1.97 -12.67
CA GLN A 26 3.99 1.24 -13.92
C GLN A 26 4.95 0.05 -14.10
N GLN A 27 6.23 0.22 -13.78
CA GLN A 27 7.23 -0.85 -13.80
C GLN A 27 6.86 -1.98 -12.84
N LEU A 28 6.49 -1.66 -11.59
CA LEU A 28 6.07 -2.65 -10.60
C LEU A 28 4.79 -3.40 -11.02
N ARG A 29 3.79 -2.69 -11.54
CA ARG A 29 2.57 -3.31 -12.07
C ARG A 29 2.86 -4.27 -13.21
N ASN A 30 3.73 -3.86 -14.14
CA ASN A 30 4.12 -4.69 -15.29
C ASN A 30 4.96 -5.89 -14.86
N HIS A 31 5.81 -5.73 -13.83
CA HIS A 31 6.56 -6.83 -13.26
C HIS A 31 5.63 -7.92 -12.70
N VAL A 32 4.64 -7.56 -11.88
CA VAL A 32 3.66 -8.54 -11.35
C VAL A 32 2.89 -9.24 -12.48
N ALA A 33 2.48 -8.47 -13.50
CA ALA A 33 1.78 -9.04 -14.65
C ALA A 33 2.65 -10.02 -15.45
N LYS A 34 3.97 -9.78 -15.53
CA LYS A 34 4.92 -10.68 -16.18
C LYS A 34 5.17 -11.95 -15.36
N GLU A 35 5.34 -11.83 -14.05
CA GLU A 35 5.71 -12.96 -13.18
C GLU A 35 4.53 -13.88 -12.85
N ILE A 36 3.31 -13.34 -12.72
CA ILE A 36 2.14 -14.10 -12.27
C ILE A 36 1.03 -14.12 -13.34
N GLY A 37 0.91 -13.06 -14.14
CA GLY A 37 -0.11 -12.91 -15.16
C GLY A 37 -1.01 -11.68 -14.95
N ALA A 38 -1.74 -11.31 -16.00
CA ALA A 38 -2.56 -10.10 -16.01
C ALA A 38 -3.61 -10.03 -14.89
N ILE A 39 -4.10 -11.19 -14.42
CA ILE A 39 -5.10 -11.26 -13.34
C ILE A 39 -4.56 -10.75 -12.00
N ALA A 40 -3.24 -10.85 -11.79
CA ALA A 40 -2.57 -10.48 -10.55
C ALA A 40 -2.06 -9.03 -10.56
N LYS A 41 -2.21 -8.32 -11.68
CA LYS A 41 -1.75 -6.94 -11.84
C LYS A 41 -2.42 -6.06 -10.77
N PRO A 42 -1.66 -5.43 -9.86
CA PRO A 42 -2.23 -4.55 -8.86
C PRO A 42 -3.02 -3.43 -9.53
N ARG A 43 -4.21 -3.12 -9.01
CA ARG A 43 -5.01 -1.97 -9.43
C ARG A 43 -4.45 -0.68 -8.86
N GLN A 44 -3.85 -0.74 -7.68
CA GLN A 44 -3.21 0.39 -7.02
C GLN A 44 -1.91 -0.10 -6.36
N ILE A 45 -0.86 0.72 -6.44
CA ILE A 45 0.38 0.51 -5.72
C ILE A 45 0.65 1.77 -4.92
N MET A 46 0.91 1.61 -3.64
CA MET A 46 1.24 2.70 -2.72
C MET A 46 2.66 2.50 -2.21
N ILE A 47 3.51 3.49 -2.46
CA ILE A 47 4.81 3.54 -1.82
C ILE A 47 4.62 4.09 -0.41
N VAL A 48 5.07 3.34 0.59
CA VAL A 48 4.95 3.71 2.00
C VAL A 48 6.32 3.63 2.68
N ALA A 49 6.55 4.50 3.66
CA ALA A 49 7.78 4.47 4.44
C ALA A 49 7.85 3.23 5.33
N GLU A 50 6.70 2.80 5.89
CA GLU A 50 6.62 1.64 6.76
C GLU A 50 5.22 0.98 6.68
N LEU A 51 5.10 -0.25 7.18
CA LEU A 51 3.87 -1.02 7.28
C LEU A 51 3.43 -1.17 8.74
N PRO A 52 2.12 -1.25 9.02
CA PRO A 52 1.61 -1.46 10.37
C PRO A 52 2.02 -2.84 10.86
N LYS A 53 2.94 -2.88 11.84
CA LYS A 53 3.44 -4.10 12.45
C LYS A 53 3.05 -4.17 13.92
N THR A 54 2.76 -5.38 14.38
CA THR A 54 2.64 -5.66 15.82
C THR A 54 4.00 -5.52 16.51
N ARG A 55 4.01 -5.49 17.85
CA ARG A 55 5.25 -5.60 18.65
C ARG A 55 6.09 -6.86 18.37
N SER A 56 5.49 -7.89 17.78
CA SER A 56 6.17 -9.11 17.32
C SER A 56 6.60 -9.07 15.85
N GLY A 57 6.44 -7.94 15.18
CA GLY A 57 6.83 -7.73 13.77
C GLY A 57 5.82 -8.24 12.74
N LYS A 58 4.65 -8.76 13.15
CA LYS A 58 3.64 -9.26 12.21
C LYS A 58 2.95 -8.08 11.52
N ILE A 59 2.87 -8.11 10.19
CA ILE A 59 2.14 -7.11 9.41
C ILE A 59 0.64 -7.27 9.64
N MET A 60 -0.01 -6.22 10.14
CA MET A 60 -1.45 -6.16 10.37
C MET A 60 -2.20 -5.83 9.09
N ARG A 61 -2.24 -6.77 8.15
CA ARG A 61 -2.87 -6.62 6.83
C ARG A 61 -4.36 -6.22 6.88
N ARG A 62 -5.06 -6.51 7.98
CA ARG A 62 -6.45 -6.07 8.18
C ARG A 62 -6.56 -4.55 8.13
N LEU A 63 -5.67 -3.84 8.83
CA LEU A 63 -5.69 -2.37 8.88
C LEU A 63 -5.36 -1.74 7.52
N LEU A 64 -4.45 -2.35 6.77
CA LEU A 64 -4.16 -1.94 5.39
C LEU A 64 -5.38 -2.07 4.46
N ARG A 65 -6.21 -3.11 4.67
CA ARG A 65 -7.46 -3.29 3.93
C ARG A 65 -8.50 -2.23 4.29
N ASP A 66 -8.64 -1.93 5.59
CA ASP A 66 -9.57 -0.90 6.06
C ASP A 66 -9.22 0.46 5.41
N VAL A 67 -7.92 0.80 5.36
CA VAL A 67 -7.42 2.00 4.68
C VAL A 67 -7.65 1.96 3.16
N ALA A 68 -7.33 0.86 2.48
CA ALA A 68 -7.53 0.72 1.04
C ALA A 68 -9.01 0.80 0.60
N GLU A 69 -9.93 0.48 1.50
CA GLU A 69 -11.37 0.53 1.26
C GLU A 69 -12.00 1.85 1.77
N ASN A 70 -11.19 2.83 2.20
CA ASN A 70 -11.64 4.09 2.81
C ASN A 70 -12.62 3.87 3.98
N ARG A 71 -12.41 2.81 4.76
CA ARG A 71 -13.18 2.49 5.97
C ARG A 71 -12.46 3.01 7.21
N GLU A 72 -13.22 3.16 8.29
CA GLU A 72 -12.64 3.46 9.59
C GLU A 72 -11.64 2.36 9.99
N VAL A 73 -10.45 2.76 10.42
CA VAL A 73 -9.40 1.84 10.82
C VAL A 73 -9.79 1.19 12.13
N GLY A 74 -9.95 -0.14 12.14
CA GLY A 74 -10.27 -0.88 13.36
C GLY A 74 -9.12 -0.90 14.38
N ASP A 75 -9.31 -1.64 15.48
CA ASP A 75 -8.37 -1.67 16.62
C ASP A 75 -6.89 -1.85 16.22
N SER A 76 -6.06 -0.91 16.67
CA SER A 76 -4.63 -0.79 16.41
C SER A 76 -3.78 -0.86 17.68
N THR A 77 -4.36 -1.19 18.84
CA THR A 77 -3.68 -1.22 20.17
C THR A 77 -2.47 -2.14 20.25
N THR A 78 -2.35 -3.11 19.33
CA THR A 78 -1.23 -4.05 19.27
C THR A 78 -0.08 -3.60 18.36
N LEU A 79 -0.25 -2.49 17.64
CA LEU A 79 0.81 -1.90 16.82
C LEU A 79 1.98 -1.44 17.67
N SER A 80 3.18 -1.56 17.12
CA SER A 80 4.37 -0.96 17.71
C SER A 80 4.34 0.56 17.62
N ASP A 81 3.76 1.10 16.54
CA ASP A 81 3.54 2.53 16.33
C ASP A 81 2.15 2.77 15.73
N PRO A 82 1.20 3.37 16.49
CA PRO A 82 -0.13 3.72 15.97
C PRO A 82 -0.12 4.82 14.90
N ASN A 83 0.88 5.70 14.87
CA ASN A 83 0.92 6.84 13.95
C ASN A 83 1.06 6.40 12.49
N ILE A 84 1.62 5.21 12.25
CA ILE A 84 1.79 4.66 10.91
C ILE A 84 0.48 4.58 10.12
N MET A 85 -0.65 4.36 10.81
CA MET A 85 -1.95 4.28 10.15
C MET A 85 -2.38 5.62 9.56
N LYS A 86 -2.10 6.72 10.26
CA LYS A 86 -2.39 8.07 9.79
C LYS A 86 -1.54 8.42 8.57
N LEU A 87 -0.24 8.12 8.62
CA LEU A 87 0.69 8.38 7.50
C LEU A 87 0.29 7.62 6.23
N ILE A 88 -0.11 6.35 6.37
CA ILE A 88 -0.57 5.54 5.23
C ILE A 88 -1.89 6.08 4.66
N ALA A 89 -2.82 6.51 5.53
CA ALA A 89 -4.09 7.09 5.09
C ALA A 89 -3.91 8.43 4.36
N GLU A 90 -3.02 9.30 4.85
CA GLU A 90 -2.68 10.57 4.20
C GLU A 90 -2.06 10.36 2.81
N GLY A 91 -1.13 9.40 2.68
CA GLY A 91 -0.55 9.03 1.38
C GLY A 91 -1.57 8.44 0.38
N LEU A 92 -2.73 7.97 0.87
CA LEU A 92 -3.82 7.48 0.02
C LEU A 92 -4.61 8.64 -0.61
N GLN A 93 -4.83 9.71 0.15
CA GLN A 93 -5.55 10.89 -0.31
C GLN A 93 -4.77 11.66 -1.38
N SER A 94 -3.44 11.74 -1.25
CA SER A 94 -2.59 12.37 -2.26
C SER A 94 -2.58 11.59 -3.59
N ALA A 95 -2.56 10.25 -3.54
CA ALA A 95 -2.58 9.41 -4.75
C ALA A 95 -3.93 9.38 -5.49
N SER A 96 -5.02 9.73 -4.79
CA SER A 96 -6.39 9.73 -5.37
C SER A 96 -6.77 11.05 -6.03
N SER A 97 -5.92 12.08 -5.92
CA SER A 97 -6.19 13.45 -6.38
C SER A 97 -5.62 13.75 -7.78
N GLU A 98 -4.98 12.77 -8.42
CA GLU A 98 -4.34 12.91 -9.75
C GLU A 98 -4.99 12.06 -10.86
N ASP A 99 -6.22 11.56 -10.65
CA ASP A 99 -7.08 10.98 -11.70
C ASP A 99 -8.11 12.00 -12.22
#